data_AF-A0A961JBI0-F1
#
_entry.id   AF-A0A961JBI0-F1
#
_cell.length_a   1.000
_cell.length_b   1.000
_cell.length_c   1.000
_cell.angle_alpha   90.00
_cell.angle_beta   90.00
_cell.angle_gamma   90.00
#
_symmetry.space_group_name_H-M   'P 1'
#
loop_
_entity.id
_entity.type
_entity.pdbx_description
1 polymer ?
#
loop_
_entity_poly.entity_id
_entity_poly.type
_entity_poly.pdbx_seq_one_letter_code
_entity_poly.pdbx_strand_id
1 'polypeptide(L)'
;RRQSIDADDLLIGHIGGMDTCARGLKAAAAMIEDGTLADFVDERYSGWNSDYWQGVLAGGGSLDELARKVVDEKIDPQPRSGKQEYLENLVNRFV
;
A
#
# COMPACT_ATOMS: atom_id res chain seq x y z
N ARG A 1 18.68 25.44 13.76
CA ARG A 1 19.88 24.88 13.04
C ARG A 1 21.13 25.52 13.63
N ARG A 2 22.36 25.22 13.18
CA ARG A 2 23.58 25.87 13.74
C ARG A 2 23.50 27.41 13.71
N GLN A 3 22.80 27.96 12.71
CA GLN A 3 22.58 29.40 12.56
C GLN A 3 21.30 29.93 13.25
N SER A 4 20.45 29.05 13.79
CA SER A 4 19.26 29.43 14.57
C SER A 4 19.64 29.29 16.04
N ILE A 5 20.08 30.39 16.63
CA ILE A 5 20.75 30.47 17.92
C ILE A 5 19.94 31.21 18.99
N ASP A 6 18.82 31.83 18.61
CA ASP A 6 17.96 32.54 19.54
C ASP A 6 17.15 31.54 20.35
N ALA A 7 16.82 31.87 21.60
CA ALA A 7 16.07 30.95 22.47
C ALA A 7 14.71 30.54 21.86
N ASP A 8 14.07 31.46 21.16
CA ASP A 8 12.78 31.23 20.47
C ASP A 8 12.90 30.19 19.34
N ASP A 9 14.08 30.00 18.75
CA ASP A 9 14.31 29.00 17.71
C ASP A 9 14.07 27.57 18.21
N LEU A 10 14.25 27.32 19.51
CA LEU A 10 13.91 26.04 20.13
C LEU A 10 12.41 25.77 20.02
N LEU A 11 11.59 26.76 20.35
CA LEU A 11 10.13 26.64 20.30
C LEU A 11 9.64 26.55 18.86
N ILE A 12 10.14 27.42 17.99
CA ILE A 12 9.78 27.44 16.57
C ILE A 12 10.10 26.09 15.91
N GLY A 13 11.26 25.51 16.21
CA GLY A 13 11.66 24.20 15.68
C GLY A 13 10.74 23.05 16.13
N HIS A 14 10.34 23.03 17.41
CA HIS A 14 9.41 22.02 17.91
C HIS A 14 8.01 22.19 17.34
N ILE A 15 7.50 23.42 17.29
CA ILE A 15 6.18 23.74 16.72
C ILE A 15 6.14 23.30 15.25
N GLY A 16 7.13 23.66 14.45
CA GLY A 16 7.18 23.25 13.04
C GLY A 16 7.22 21.73 12.84
N GLY A 17 7.95 21.01 13.70
CA GLY A 17 7.95 19.54 13.70
C GLY A 17 6.59 18.95 14.08
N MET A 18 5.98 19.47 15.16
CA MET A 18 4.67 19.05 15.64
C MET A 18 3.58 19.29 14.59
N ASP A 19 3.57 20.46 13.94
CA ASP A 19 2.60 20.81 12.90
C ASP A 19 2.75 19.94 11.65
N THR A 20 4.00 19.64 11.24
CA THR A 20 4.27 18.72 10.13
C THR A 20 3.73 17.32 10.42
N CYS A 21 4.00 16.79 11.62
CA CYS A 21 3.46 15.50 12.05
C CYS A 21 1.93 15.53 12.16
N ALA A 22 1.34 16.60 12.68
CA ALA A 22 -0.11 16.74 12.80
C ALA A 22 -0.79 16.77 11.42
N ARG A 23 -0.23 17.50 10.44
CA ARG A 23 -0.73 17.49 9.06
C ARG A 23 -0.61 16.11 8.44
N GLY A 24 0.55 15.46 8.57
CA GLY A 24 0.77 14.10 8.08
C GLY A 24 -0.20 13.08 8.69
N LEU A 25 -0.44 13.16 9.99
CA LEU A 25 -1.39 12.29 10.70
C LEU A 25 -2.81 12.46 10.16
N LYS A 26 -3.28 13.70 10.01
CA LYS A 26 -4.63 13.97 9.49
C LYS A 26 -4.81 13.48 8.05
N ALA A 27 -3.81 13.72 7.18
CA ALA A 27 -3.83 13.23 5.80
C ALA A 27 -3.84 11.70 5.75
N ALA A 28 -3.00 11.04 6.55
CA ALA A 28 -2.95 9.58 6.63
C ALA A 28 -4.26 8.97 7.16
N ALA A 29 -4.85 9.55 8.20
CA ALA A 29 -6.16 9.13 8.71
C ALA A 29 -7.24 9.24 7.63
N ALA A 30 -7.31 10.38 6.92
CA ALA A 30 -8.27 10.57 5.84
C ALA A 30 -8.07 9.59 4.67
N MET A 31 -6.81 9.26 4.30
CA MET A 31 -6.53 8.24 3.28
C MET A 31 -6.98 6.83 3.70
N ILE A 32 -6.80 6.49 4.98
CA ILE A 32 -7.23 5.20 5.54
C ILE A 32 -8.76 5.12 5.57
N GLU A 33 -9.43 6.19 6.01
CA GLU A 33 -10.89 6.28 6.06
C GLU A 33 -11.53 6.26 4.66
N ASP A 34 -10.88 6.88 3.67
CA ASP A 34 -11.31 6.85 2.27
C ASP A 34 -11.21 5.45 1.66
N GLY A 35 -10.22 4.65 2.07
CA GLY A 35 -10.10 3.24 1.72
C GLY A 35 -9.60 2.94 0.30
N THR A 36 -9.60 3.92 -0.63
CA THR A 36 -9.27 3.69 -2.05
C THR A 36 -7.92 2.99 -2.27
N LEU A 37 -6.90 3.30 -1.46
CA LEU A 37 -5.59 2.64 -1.55
C LEU A 37 -5.64 1.17 -1.10
N ALA A 38 -6.38 0.87 -0.03
CA ALA A 38 -6.54 -0.49 0.47
C ALA A 38 -7.36 -1.33 -0.52
N ASP A 39 -8.47 -0.77 -1.02
CA ASP A 39 -9.33 -1.40 -2.03
C ASP A 39 -8.56 -1.75 -3.30
N PHE A 40 -7.65 -0.87 -3.75
CA PHE A 40 -6.81 -1.15 -4.90
C PHE A 40 -5.89 -2.38 -4.69
N VAL A 41 -5.32 -2.52 -3.49
CA VAL A 41 -4.48 -3.67 -3.14
C VAL A 41 -5.32 -4.95 -3.07
N ASP A 42 -6.48 -4.89 -2.42
CA ASP A 42 -7.40 -6.03 -2.31
C ASP A 42 -7.88 -6.49 -3.70
N GLU A 43 -8.27 -5.56 -4.57
CA GLU A 43 -8.68 -5.88 -5.94
C GLU A 43 -7.53 -6.48 -6.75
N ARG A 44 -6.31 -5.96 -6.57
CA ARG A 44 -5.11 -6.45 -7.27
C ARG A 44 -4.82 -7.91 -6.92
N TYR A 45 -4.95 -8.28 -5.65
CA TYR A 45 -4.62 -9.62 -5.15
C TYR A 45 -5.82 -10.53 -4.94
N SER A 46 -7.04 -10.09 -5.29
CA SER A 46 -8.29 -10.86 -5.13
C SER A 46 -8.25 -12.29 -5.70
N GLY A 47 -7.47 -12.53 -6.77
CA GLY A 47 -7.29 -13.86 -7.36
C GLY A 47 -6.67 -14.89 -6.41
N TRP A 48 -5.97 -14.46 -5.36
CA TRP A 48 -5.38 -15.34 -4.35
C TRP A 48 -6.35 -15.74 -3.25
N ASN A 49 -7.53 -15.12 -3.17
CA ASN A 49 -8.49 -15.36 -2.09
C ASN A 49 -9.33 -16.63 -2.28
N SER A 50 -9.13 -17.40 -3.35
CA SER A 50 -9.85 -18.65 -3.54
C SER A 50 -9.34 -19.74 -2.58
N ASP A 51 -10.24 -20.63 -2.15
CA ASP A 51 -9.91 -21.73 -1.23
C ASP A 51 -8.72 -22.56 -1.71
N TYR A 52 -8.62 -22.78 -3.02
CA TYR A 52 -7.50 -23.49 -3.63
C TYR A 52 -6.17 -22.75 -3.40
N TRP A 53 -6.10 -21.47 -3.76
CA TRP A 53 -4.86 -20.71 -3.63
C TRP A 53 -4.49 -20.42 -2.18
N GLN A 54 -5.48 -20.24 -1.31
CA GLN A 54 -5.26 -20.18 0.14
C GLN A 54 -4.68 -21.50 0.68
N GLY A 55 -5.19 -22.64 0.22
CA GLY A 55 -4.62 -23.95 0.56
C GLY A 55 -3.16 -24.10 0.11
N VAL A 56 -2.82 -23.59 -1.07
CA VAL A 56 -1.44 -23.55 -1.57
C VAL A 56 -0.55 -22.64 -0.71
N LEU A 57 -1.03 -21.43 -0.39
CA LEU A 57 -0.29 -20.46 0.44
C LEU A 57 -0.08 -20.95 1.88
N ALA A 58 -0.97 -21.79 2.39
CA ALA A 58 -0.83 -22.45 3.69
C ALA A 58 0.23 -23.58 3.69
N GLY A 59 0.97 -23.77 2.59
CA GLY A 59 1.97 -24.82 2.42
C GLY A 59 1.38 -26.14 1.93
N GLY A 60 0.12 -26.14 1.48
CA GLY A 60 -0.51 -27.28 0.85
C GLY A 60 -0.11 -27.45 -0.62
N GLY A 61 -0.21 -28.68 -1.10
CA GLY A 61 0.08 -29.03 -2.49
C GLY A 61 1.57 -29.17 -2.81
N SER A 62 1.84 -29.74 -3.97
CA SER A 62 3.18 -29.99 -4.50
C SER A 62 3.44 -29.24 -5.81
N LEU A 63 4.71 -29.10 -6.19
CA LEU A 63 5.07 -28.52 -7.50
C LEU A 63 4.48 -29.32 -8.67
N ASP A 64 4.37 -30.65 -8.54
CA ASP A 64 3.78 -31.51 -9.56
C ASP A 64 2.28 -31.25 -9.76
N GLU A 65 1.55 -31.03 -8.66
CA GLU A 65 0.12 -30.69 -8.70
C GLU A 65 -0.12 -29.30 -9.30
N LEU A 66 0.71 -28.32 -8.95
CA LEU A 66 0.65 -26.97 -9.52
C LEU A 66 0.95 -26.98 -11.03
N ALA A 67 2.00 -27.69 -11.44
CA ALA A 67 2.37 -27.81 -12.84
C ALA A 67 1.24 -28.47 -13.66
N ARG A 68 0.65 -29.55 -13.14
CA ARG A 68 -0.48 -30.23 -13.78
C ARG A 68 -1.69 -29.29 -13.93
N LYS A 69 -2.05 -28.55 -12.88
CA LYS A 69 -3.16 -27.59 -12.93
C LYS A 69 -2.96 -26.52 -14.02
N VAL A 70 -1.77 -25.92 -14.10
CA VAL A 70 -1.46 -24.89 -15.10
C VAL A 70 -1.61 -25.43 -16.52
N VAL A 71 -1.14 -26.65 -16.78
CA VAL A 71 -1.24 -27.31 -18.10
C VAL A 71 -2.68 -27.67 -18.43
N ASP A 72 -3.40 -28.33 -17.50
CA ASP A 72 -4.75 -28.84 -17.72
C ASP A 72 -5.76 -27.70 -17.91
N GLU A 73 -5.64 -26.63 -17.13
CA GLU A 73 -6.51 -25.46 -17.18
C GLU A 73 -6.02 -24.39 -18.18
N LYS A 74 -4.85 -24.61 -18.80
CA LYS A 74 -4.22 -23.67 -19.74
C LYS A 74 -4.09 -22.26 -19.14
N ILE A 75 -3.61 -22.18 -17.90
CA ILE A 75 -3.48 -20.91 -17.17
C ILE A 75 -2.38 -20.07 -17.84
N ASP A 76 -2.76 -18.91 -18.38
CA ASP A 76 -1.88 -17.92 -18.99
C ASP A 76 -2.09 -16.54 -18.35
N PRO A 77 -1.40 -16.23 -17.23
CA PRO A 77 -1.63 -15.02 -16.47
C PRO A 77 -1.25 -13.77 -17.26
N GLN A 78 -2.21 -12.88 -17.46
CA GLN A 78 -1.95 -11.59 -18.11
C GLN A 78 -1.51 -10.54 -17.09
N PRO A 79 -0.50 -9.70 -17.41
CA PRO A 79 -0.09 -8.63 -16.51
C PRO A 79 -1.21 -7.59 -16.34
N ARG A 80 -1.36 -7.10 -15.11
CA ARG A 80 -2.28 -6.00 -14.76
C ARG A 80 -1.48 -4.75 -14.41
N SER A 81 -1.89 -3.60 -14.96
CA SER A 81 -1.28 -2.29 -14.65
C SER A 81 -1.22 -2.03 -13.14
N GLY A 82 -0.11 -1.45 -12.66
CA GLY A 82 0.05 -1.04 -11.27
C GLY A 82 -0.56 0.33 -10.93
N LYS A 83 -1.02 1.09 -11.94
CA LYS A 83 -1.66 2.41 -11.77
C LYS A 83 -0.86 3.40 -10.91
N GLN A 84 0.47 3.34 -10.94
CA GLN A 84 1.35 4.12 -10.06
C GLN A 84 1.07 5.63 -10.13
N GLU A 85 1.01 6.21 -11.33
CA GLU A 85 0.78 7.64 -11.50
C GLU A 85 -0.60 8.07 -10.98
N TYR A 86 -1.60 7.20 -11.10
CA TYR A 86 -2.94 7.46 -10.54
C TYR A 86 -2.90 7.44 -9.01
N LEU A 87 -2.23 6.47 -8.40
CA LEU A 87 -2.14 6.33 -6.95
C LEU A 87 -1.29 7.46 -6.33
N GLU A 88 -0.21 7.87 -6.97
CA GLU A 88 0.57 9.05 -6.55
C GLU A 88 -0.29 10.32 -6.60
N ASN A 89 -1.07 10.51 -7.66
CA ASN A 89 -2.00 11.63 -7.75
C ASN A 89 -3.13 11.56 -6.71
N LEU A 90 -3.56 10.36 -6.33
CA LEU A 90 -4.54 10.17 -5.26
C LEU A 90 -3.97 10.61 -3.91
N VAL A 91 -2.76 10.17 -3.55
CA VAL A 91 -2.07 10.58 -2.31
C VAL A 91 -1.92 12.11 -2.25
N ASN A 92 -1.54 12.74 -3.35
CA ASN A 92 -1.40 14.20 -3.44
C ASN A 92 -2.70 14.98 -3.20
N ARG A 93 -3.89 14.36 -3.25
CA ARG A 93 -5.16 15.03 -2.93
C ARG A 93 -5.38 15.18 -1.42
N PHE A 94 -4.70 14.38 -0.60
CA PHE A 94 -4.83 14.40 0.86
C PHE A 94 -3.76 15.27 1.55
N VAL A 95 -2.68 15.60 0.84
CA VAL A 95 -1.53 16.35 1.38
C VAL A 95 -1.71 17.85 1.19
#